data_AF-A0A7Y3LD22-F1
#
_entry.id   AF-A0A7Y3LD22-F1
#
_cell.length_a   1.000
_cell.length_b   1.000
_cell.length_c   1.000
_cell.angle_alpha   90.00
_cell.angle_beta   90.00
_cell.angle_gamma   90.00
#
_symmetry.space_group_name_H-M   'P 1'
#
loop_
_entity.id
_entity.type
_entity.pdbx_description
1 polymer ?
#
loop_
_entity_poly.entity_id
_entity_poly.type
_entity_poly.pdbx_seq_one_letter_code
_entity_poly.pdbx_strand_id
1 'polypeptide(L)'
;MSERPRSGRNRASRVVFLHPEAVKVQDVDLDLSQVAILAADAASSKKARATRVLDVSKLHSLVDLFVITSASNPRQIRSIVDAVEETIRLAGGGSPMSKEGLEGAEWILLDYAGVVVHVFSEEARKFYDLERLWSDGEVVYSPVSDEDGESDFKDPELLFDEVVS
;
A
#
# COMPACT_ATOMS: atom_id res chain seq x y z
N MET A 1 40.32 -36.83 39.16
CA MET A 1 40.87 -35.66 38.41
C MET A 1 40.28 -35.73 37.01
N SER A 2 39.71 -34.70 36.37
CA SER A 2 39.18 -33.39 36.76
C SER A 2 38.35 -32.93 35.54
N GLU A 3 37.17 -32.38 35.80
CA GLU A 3 36.46 -31.31 35.06
C GLU A 3 36.06 -31.40 33.57
N ARG A 4 34.86 -30.82 33.32
CA ARG A 4 34.14 -30.57 32.05
C ARG A 4 34.60 -29.22 31.41
N PRO A 5 33.84 -28.52 30.51
CA PRO A 5 33.13 -28.83 29.25
C PRO A 5 33.55 -27.85 28.09
N ARG A 6 32.95 -27.94 26.89
CA ARG A 6 32.43 -26.81 26.03
C ARG A 6 32.06 -27.33 24.63
N SER A 7 30.79 -27.26 24.23
CA SER A 7 30.17 -26.14 23.50
C SER A 7 30.60 -26.06 22.04
N GLY A 8 29.62 -26.06 21.12
CA GLY A 8 29.79 -25.34 19.86
C GLY A 8 29.19 -25.99 18.62
N ARG A 9 28.01 -25.47 18.26
CA ARG A 9 27.50 -25.27 16.88
C ARG A 9 27.10 -26.51 16.07
N ASN A 10 25.79 -26.71 16.06
CA ASN A 10 25.05 -27.48 15.08
C ASN A 10 25.34 -27.00 13.64
N ARG A 11 25.49 -28.00 12.77
CA ARG A 11 25.35 -27.91 11.31
C ARG A 11 23.88 -27.66 10.97
N ALA A 12 23.62 -26.69 10.11
CA ALA A 12 22.44 -26.66 9.26
C ALA A 12 22.93 -26.08 7.92
N SER A 13 23.37 -26.92 6.99
CA SER A 13 22.50 -27.60 6.02
C SER A 13 21.66 -26.58 5.28
N ARG A 14 22.17 -26.19 4.11
CA ARG A 14 21.46 -25.49 3.04
C ARG A 14 20.09 -26.15 2.84
N VAL A 15 19.01 -25.46 3.21
CA VAL A 15 17.67 -25.91 2.86
C VAL A 15 17.25 -25.18 1.59
N VAL A 16 17.37 -25.89 0.47
CA VAL A 16 16.61 -25.61 -0.74
C VAL A 16 15.19 -26.07 -0.45
N PHE A 17 14.23 -25.16 -0.37
CA PHE A 17 12.83 -25.51 -0.54
C PHE A 17 12.45 -25.27 -1.99
N LEU A 18 12.58 -26.34 -2.79
CA LEU A 18 11.73 -26.60 -3.94
C LEU A 18 10.72 -27.64 -3.49
N HIS A 19 9.44 -27.28 -3.37
CA HIS A 19 8.29 -28.19 -3.37
C HIS A 19 6.99 -27.38 -3.65
N PRO A 20 5.91 -28.03 -4.09
CA PRO A 20 5.44 -27.98 -5.48
C PRO A 20 3.96 -27.54 -5.58
N GLU A 21 3.51 -27.34 -6.81
CA GLU A 21 2.14 -26.97 -7.23
C GLU A 21 1.66 -25.61 -6.73
N ALA A 22 1.61 -24.67 -7.68
CA ALA A 22 0.88 -23.43 -7.54
C ALA A 22 -0.55 -23.72 -7.07
N VAL A 23 -0.86 -23.35 -5.83
CA VAL A 23 -2.24 -23.21 -5.36
C VAL A 23 -2.81 -22.01 -6.11
N LYS A 24 -3.41 -22.26 -7.28
CA LYS A 24 -4.25 -21.27 -7.96
C LYS A 24 -5.51 -21.08 -7.13
N VAL A 25 -5.61 -19.94 -6.46
CA VAL A 25 -6.85 -19.52 -5.78
C VAL A 25 -7.28 -18.19 -6.39
N GLN A 26 -8.24 -18.33 -7.30
CA GLN A 26 -9.34 -17.43 -7.66
C GLN A 26 -8.97 -16.18 -8.48
N ASP A 27 -9.18 -16.30 -9.80
CA ASP A 27 -9.16 -15.23 -10.80
C ASP A 27 -10.28 -14.21 -10.47
N VAL A 28 -9.91 -13.14 -9.78
CA VAL A 28 -10.57 -11.83 -9.92
C VAL A 28 -9.45 -10.87 -10.29
N ASP A 29 -9.34 -10.58 -11.58
CA ASP A 29 -8.35 -9.62 -12.09
C ASP A 29 -8.83 -8.21 -11.77
N LEU A 30 -8.56 -7.76 -10.54
CA LEU A 30 -8.61 -6.33 -10.27
C LEU A 30 -7.52 -5.66 -11.11
N ASP A 31 -7.89 -4.67 -11.90
CA ASP A 31 -6.91 -3.83 -12.57
C ASP A 31 -6.22 -2.89 -11.55
N LEU A 32 -5.15 -2.24 -11.97
CA LEU A 32 -4.35 -1.37 -11.10
C LEU A 32 -5.18 -0.20 -10.55
N SER A 33 -6.08 0.37 -11.38
CA SER A 33 -6.92 1.49 -10.97
C SER A 33 -7.92 1.06 -9.88
N GLN A 34 -8.51 -0.13 -10.01
CA GLN A 34 -9.40 -0.71 -9.02
C GLN A 34 -8.68 -0.94 -7.69
N VAL A 35 -7.47 -1.51 -7.72
CA VAL A 35 -6.66 -1.69 -6.49
C VAL A 35 -6.37 -0.35 -5.82
N ALA A 36 -5.98 0.67 -6.60
CA ALA A 36 -5.65 1.99 -6.08
C ALA A 36 -6.87 2.71 -5.48
N ILE A 37 -8.03 2.67 -6.15
CA ILE A 37 -9.28 3.27 -5.67
C ILE A 37 -9.76 2.57 -4.40
N LEU A 38 -9.77 1.23 -4.38
CA LEU A 38 -10.16 0.45 -3.19
C LEU A 38 -9.25 0.77 -1.99
N ALA A 39 -7.94 0.90 -2.21
CA ALA A 39 -7.00 1.28 -1.16
C ALA A 39 -7.25 2.71 -0.65
N ALA A 40 -7.48 3.66 -1.56
CA ALA A 40 -7.76 5.06 -1.21
C ALA A 40 -9.07 5.18 -0.41
N ASP A 41 -10.13 4.49 -0.84
CA ASP A 41 -11.43 4.48 -0.17
C ASP A 41 -11.36 3.77 1.19
N ALA A 42 -10.65 2.64 1.27
CA ALA A 42 -10.41 1.96 2.54
C ALA A 42 -9.67 2.87 3.53
N ALA A 43 -8.65 3.60 3.08
CA ALA A 43 -7.97 4.59 3.92
C ALA A 43 -8.91 5.72 4.36
N SER A 44 -9.68 6.28 3.42
CA SER A 44 -10.67 7.33 3.72
C SER A 44 -11.71 6.88 4.75
N SER A 45 -12.19 5.64 4.65
CA SER A 45 -13.13 5.04 5.61
C SER A 45 -12.58 4.98 7.05
N LYS A 46 -11.25 4.99 7.22
CA LYS A 46 -10.55 5.08 8.51
C LYS A 46 -10.18 6.51 8.90
N LYS A 47 -10.81 7.50 8.27
CA LYS A 47 -10.58 8.94 8.49
C LYS A 47 -9.11 9.32 8.26
N ALA A 48 -8.47 8.67 7.29
CA ALA A 48 -7.16 9.08 6.84
C ALA A 48 -7.23 10.44 6.15
N ARG A 49 -6.14 11.20 6.18
CA ARG A 49 -6.07 12.57 5.70
C ARG A 49 -5.23 12.68 4.44
N ALA A 50 -5.58 13.65 3.60
CA ALA A 50 -4.88 13.98 2.36
C ALA A 50 -4.59 12.72 1.51
N THR A 51 -5.62 11.87 1.39
CA THR A 51 -5.57 10.67 0.56
C THR A 51 -5.60 11.07 -0.92
N ARG A 52 -4.63 10.60 -1.68
CA ARG A 52 -4.48 10.88 -3.12
C ARG A 52 -4.01 9.63 -3.83
N VAL A 53 -4.46 9.44 -5.07
CA VAL A 53 -3.87 8.49 -6.02
C VAL A 53 -3.14 9.28 -7.08
N LEU A 54 -1.88 8.94 -7.30
CA LEU A 54 -0.99 9.58 -8.25
C LEU A 54 -0.65 8.61 -9.38
N ASP A 55 -0.78 9.05 -10.63
CA ASP A 55 -0.14 8.38 -11.76
C ASP A 55 1.35 8.74 -11.78
N VAL A 56 2.17 7.71 -11.63
CA VAL A 56 3.62 7.77 -11.61
C VAL A 56 4.24 6.90 -12.71
N SER A 57 3.45 6.37 -13.64
CA SER A 57 3.91 5.51 -14.76
C SER A 57 4.96 6.19 -15.64
N LYS A 58 4.91 7.53 -15.73
CA LYS A 58 5.90 8.35 -16.46
C LYS A 58 7.18 8.61 -15.66
N LEU A 59 7.13 8.43 -14.34
CA LEU A 59 8.23 8.71 -13.40
C LEU A 59 8.94 7.44 -12.93
N HIS A 60 8.24 6.30 -12.90
CA HIS A 60 8.72 5.02 -12.41
C HIS A 60 8.41 3.89 -13.39
N SER A 61 9.39 3.03 -13.67
CA SER A 61 9.26 1.94 -14.65
C SER A 61 8.64 0.65 -14.10
N LEU A 62 8.39 0.57 -12.78
CA LEU A 62 7.91 -0.63 -12.10
C LEU A 62 6.56 -0.44 -11.42
N VAL A 63 6.16 0.81 -11.19
CA VAL A 63 4.93 1.17 -10.47
C VAL A 63 4.21 2.20 -11.30
N ASP A 64 2.92 1.97 -11.54
CA ASP A 64 2.07 2.87 -12.31
C ASP A 64 1.32 3.84 -11.39
N LEU A 65 0.89 3.38 -10.22
CA LEU A 65 0.07 4.17 -9.30
C LEU A 65 0.64 4.18 -7.88
N PHE A 66 0.65 5.37 -7.27
CA PHE A 66 0.85 5.53 -5.84
C PHE A 66 -0.45 5.94 -5.16
N VAL A 67 -0.80 5.25 -4.07
CA VAL A 67 -1.81 5.74 -3.12
C VAL A 67 -1.06 6.32 -1.95
N ILE A 68 -1.25 7.61 -1.67
CA ILE A 68 -0.59 8.30 -0.56
C ILE A 68 -1.65 8.76 0.42
N THR A 69 -1.46 8.42 1.69
CA THR A 69 -2.38 8.82 2.76
C THR A 69 -1.65 9.10 4.06
N SER A 70 -2.32 9.78 4.98
CA SER A 70 -1.74 10.13 6.27
C SER A 70 -2.68 9.89 7.43
N ALA A 71 -2.10 9.68 8.61
CA ALA A 71 -2.84 9.42 9.82
C ALA A 71 -2.22 10.09 11.04
N SER A 72 -3.07 10.35 12.02
CA SER A 72 -2.76 11.15 13.21
C SER A 72 -1.91 10.40 14.25
N ASN A 73 -1.88 9.07 14.21
CA ASN A 73 -1.15 8.26 15.19
C ASN A 73 -0.86 6.83 14.69
N PRO A 74 0.10 6.11 15.28
CA PRO A 74 0.48 4.75 14.87
C PRO A 74 -0.64 3.71 14.90
N ARG A 75 -1.61 3.84 15.81
CA ARG A 75 -2.76 2.91 15.88
C ARG A 75 -3.66 3.09 14.66
N GLN A 76 -3.92 4.34 14.25
CA GLN A 76 -4.69 4.63 13.06
C GLN A 76 -3.97 4.16 11.79
N ILE A 77 -2.65 4.33 11.71
CA ILE A 77 -1.83 3.83 10.59
C ILE A 77 -2.03 2.32 10.40
N ARG A 78 -1.90 1.53 11.48
CA ARG A 78 -2.13 0.08 11.43
C ARG A 78 -3.57 -0.25 11.02
N SER A 79 -4.55 0.47 11.57
CA SER A 79 -5.96 0.27 11.19
C SER A 79 -6.25 0.61 9.72
N ILE A 80 -5.53 1.55 9.10
CA ILE A 80 -5.63 1.85 7.67
C ILE A 80 -5.04 0.69 6.87
N VAL A 81 -3.85 0.23 7.23
CA VAL A 81 -3.19 -0.91 6.58
C VAL A 81 -4.09 -2.15 6.60
N ASP A 82 -4.63 -2.50 7.76
CA ASP A 82 -5.55 -3.63 7.92
C ASP A 82 -6.80 -3.47 7.03
N ALA A 83 -7.35 -2.24 6.95
CA ALA A 83 -8.53 -1.96 6.12
C ALA A 83 -8.24 -2.06 4.63
N VAL A 84 -7.10 -1.56 4.17
CA VAL A 84 -6.67 -1.66 2.77
C VAL A 84 -6.52 -3.13 2.38
N GLU A 85 -5.81 -3.92 3.19
CA GLU A 85 -5.63 -5.36 2.96
C GLU A 85 -6.98 -6.09 2.95
N GLU A 86 -7.87 -5.79 3.91
CA GLU A 86 -9.18 -6.41 4.00
C GLU A 86 -10.08 -6.05 2.81
N THR A 87 -10.18 -4.77 2.45
CA THR A 87 -11.02 -4.30 1.34
C THR A 87 -10.58 -4.87 0.00
N ILE A 88 -9.27 -4.85 -0.31
CA ILE A 88 -8.74 -5.43 -1.56
C ILE A 88 -9.03 -6.93 -1.59
N ARG A 89 -8.79 -7.64 -0.49
CA ARG A 89 -9.06 -9.09 -0.39
C ARG A 89 -10.54 -9.42 -0.56
N LEU A 90 -11.44 -8.64 0.03
CA LEU A 90 -12.88 -8.84 -0.09
C LEU A 90 -13.41 -8.54 -1.50
N ALA A 91 -12.75 -7.63 -2.23
CA ALA A 91 -13.05 -7.33 -3.63
C ALA A 91 -12.48 -8.37 -4.61
N GLY A 92 -11.81 -9.42 -4.13
CA GLY A 92 -11.22 -10.49 -4.95
C GLY A 92 -9.73 -10.30 -5.25
N GLY A 93 -9.11 -9.21 -4.78
CA GLY A 93 -7.67 -9.00 -4.91
C GLY A 93 -6.83 -9.89 -3.99
N GLY A 94 -5.53 -9.96 -4.28
CA GLY A 94 -4.57 -10.70 -3.48
C GLY A 94 -4.05 -9.95 -2.25
N SER A 95 -3.22 -10.64 -1.45
CA SER A 95 -2.39 -9.99 -0.43
C SER A 95 -1.27 -9.18 -1.09
N PRO A 96 -0.75 -8.13 -0.42
CA PRO A 96 0.39 -7.39 -0.94
C PRO A 96 1.60 -8.33 -1.09
N MET A 97 2.39 -8.12 -2.13
CA MET A 97 3.64 -8.86 -2.39
C MET A 97 4.66 -8.62 -1.29
N SER A 98 4.72 -7.39 -0.77
CA SER A 98 5.59 -7.03 0.33
C SER A 98 4.97 -5.95 1.22
N LYS A 99 5.43 -5.92 2.49
CA LYS A 99 5.02 -4.93 3.49
C LYS A 99 6.25 -4.47 4.25
N GLU A 100 6.47 -3.16 4.29
CA GLU A 100 7.64 -2.55 4.93
C GLU A 100 7.22 -1.53 5.99
N GLY A 101 8.06 -1.32 7.01
CA GLY A 101 7.86 -0.28 8.03
C GLY A 101 6.83 -0.58 9.14
N LEU A 102 6.33 -1.82 9.23
CA LEU A 102 5.29 -2.25 10.19
C LEU A 102 5.66 -2.03 11.67
N GLU A 103 6.94 -2.10 12.03
CA GLU A 103 7.38 -2.01 13.43
C GLU A 103 7.22 -0.59 13.99
N GLY A 104 7.72 0.42 13.27
CA GLY A 104 7.66 1.82 13.68
C GLY A 104 6.30 2.47 13.46
N ALA A 105 5.59 2.06 12.40
CA ALA A 105 4.32 2.66 11.99
C ALA A 105 4.40 4.20 11.89
N GLU A 106 5.54 4.73 11.46
CA GLU A 106 5.71 6.13 11.04
C GLU A 106 5.49 6.25 9.53
N TRP A 107 5.88 5.23 8.78
CA TRP A 107 5.65 5.08 7.36
C TRP A 107 5.55 3.59 7.08
N ILE A 108 4.37 3.15 6.60
CA ILE A 108 4.15 1.79 6.13
C ILE A 108 3.95 1.82 4.62
N LEU A 109 4.54 0.85 3.94
CA LEU A 109 4.40 0.64 2.51
C LEU A 109 3.78 -0.74 2.26
N LEU A 110 2.76 -0.79 1.41
CA LEU A 110 2.17 -2.03 0.89
C LEU A 110 2.38 -2.08 -0.63
N ASP A 111 3.04 -3.13 -1.11
CA ASP A 111 3.39 -3.30 -2.52
C ASP A 111 2.45 -4.31 -3.18
N TYR A 112 1.69 -3.84 -4.18
CA TYR A 112 0.82 -4.65 -5.04
C TYR A 112 1.32 -4.66 -6.49
N ALA A 113 2.64 -4.64 -6.68
CA ALA A 113 3.34 -4.56 -7.97
C ALA A 113 3.13 -3.22 -8.69
N GLY A 114 2.06 -3.10 -9.47
CA GLY A 114 1.76 -1.88 -10.23
C GLY A 114 1.16 -0.76 -9.38
N VAL A 115 0.73 -1.08 -8.14
CA VAL A 115 0.22 -0.11 -7.16
C VAL A 115 1.01 -0.19 -5.87
N VAL A 116 1.45 0.95 -5.35
CA VAL A 116 2.08 1.03 -4.02
C VAL A 116 1.31 1.97 -3.11
N VAL A 117 0.89 1.45 -1.95
CA VAL A 117 0.15 2.20 -0.93
C VAL A 117 1.11 2.68 0.15
N HIS A 118 1.20 3.99 0.33
CA HIS A 118 2.01 4.66 1.33
C HIS A 118 1.12 5.25 2.43
N VAL A 119 1.28 4.75 3.66
CA VAL A 119 0.58 5.24 4.85
C VAL A 119 1.59 5.93 5.76
N PHE A 120 1.55 7.26 5.79
CA PHE A 120 2.46 8.08 6.59
C PHE A 120 1.83 8.53 7.92
N SER A 121 2.65 8.76 8.93
CA SER A 121 2.28 9.68 10.00
C SER A 121 2.26 11.11 9.46
N GLU A 122 1.43 11.96 10.05
CA GLU A 122 1.41 13.39 9.70
C GLU A 122 2.78 14.07 9.89
N GLU A 123 3.56 13.61 10.86
CA GLU A 123 4.92 14.10 11.12
C GLU A 123 5.87 13.69 9.99
N ALA A 124 5.83 12.42 9.56
CA ALA A 124 6.65 11.92 8.45
C ALA A 124 6.30 12.64 7.14
N ARG A 125 5.02 12.85 6.85
CA ARG A 125 4.58 13.58 5.64
C ARG A 125 5.17 15.00 5.56
N LYS A 126 5.20 15.70 6.69
CA LYS A 126 5.80 17.04 6.80
C LYS A 126 7.33 16.99 6.71
N PHE A 127 7.95 16.03 7.38
CA PHE A 127 9.40 15.88 7.40
C PHE A 127 9.98 15.60 6.01
N TYR A 128 9.32 14.72 5.24
CA TYR A 128 9.73 14.40 3.87
C TYR A 128 9.22 15.40 2.83
N ASP A 129 8.47 16.43 3.23
CA ASP A 129 7.87 17.44 2.35
C ASP A 129 7.17 16.79 1.14
N LEU A 130 6.28 15.83 1.41
CA LEU A 130 5.72 14.97 0.37
C LEU A 130 4.94 15.76 -0.68
N GLU A 131 4.35 16.90 -0.31
CA GLU A 131 3.65 17.75 -1.28
C GLU A 131 4.60 18.30 -2.35
N ARG A 132 5.85 18.55 -1.99
CA ARG A 132 6.89 18.94 -2.93
C ARG A 132 7.49 17.74 -3.65
N LEU A 133 7.71 16.63 -2.95
CA LEU A 133 8.32 15.43 -3.55
C LEU A 133 7.47 14.89 -4.71
N TRP A 134 6.15 14.97 -4.58
CA TRP A 134 5.20 14.40 -5.54
C TRP A 134 4.45 15.45 -6.36
N SER A 135 4.91 16.70 -6.37
CA SER A 135 4.25 17.78 -7.13
C SER A 135 4.24 17.52 -8.65
N ASP A 136 5.15 16.69 -9.13
CA ASP A 136 5.26 16.31 -10.55
C ASP A 136 4.38 15.08 -10.88
N GLY A 137 3.79 14.42 -9.88
CA GLY A 137 2.86 13.31 -10.04
C GLY A 137 1.45 13.81 -10.35
N GLU A 138 0.81 13.22 -11.36
CA GLU A 138 -0.55 13.59 -11.75
C GLU A 138 -1.55 12.96 -10.77
N VAL A 139 -2.32 13.79 -10.04
CA VAL A 139 -3.39 13.29 -9.17
C VAL A 139 -4.53 12.79 -10.05
N VAL A 140 -4.75 11.47 -10.06
CA VAL A 140 -5.80 10.84 -10.87
C VAL A 140 -7.04 10.45 -10.07
N TYR A 141 -6.94 10.33 -8.74
CA TYR A 141 -8.11 10.09 -7.88
C TYR A 141 -7.90 10.67 -6.47
N SER A 142 -8.98 11.14 -5.87
CA SER A 142 -9.03 11.54 -4.46
C SER A 142 -10.43 11.24 -3.92
N PRO A 143 -10.55 10.46 -2.84
CA PRO A 143 -11.84 10.32 -2.15
C PRO A 143 -12.33 11.69 -1.67
N VAL A 144 -13.65 11.93 -1.75
CA VAL A 144 -14.28 13.13 -1.18
C VAL A 144 -14.21 13.04 0.33
N SER A 145 -13.56 14.02 0.98
CA SER A 145 -13.64 14.22 2.42
C SER A 145 -14.90 15.01 2.74
N ASP A 146 -15.69 14.57 3.72
CA ASP A 146 -16.90 15.29 4.20
C ASP A 146 -16.61 16.73 4.67
N GLU A 147 -15.33 17.11 4.81
CA GLU A 147 -14.88 18.43 5.30
C GLU A 147 -14.51 19.42 4.18
N ASP A 148 -14.30 18.97 2.93
CA ASP A 148 -13.82 19.82 1.83
C ASP A 148 -14.83 19.80 0.67
N GLY A 149 -15.88 20.62 0.77
CA GLY A 149 -17.03 20.64 -0.16
C GLY A 149 -16.79 21.12 -1.60
N GLU A 150 -15.60 20.93 -2.19
CA GLU A 150 -15.37 21.21 -3.62
C GLU A 150 -14.41 20.16 -4.24
N SER A 151 -15.05 19.18 -4.90
CA SER A 151 -14.53 18.22 -5.87
C SER A 151 -14.04 18.78 -7.21
N ASP A 152 -12.86 19.38 -7.36
CA ASP A 152 -12.32 19.69 -8.71
C ASP A 152 -11.94 18.43 -9.53
N PHE A 153 -12.02 17.23 -8.92
CA PHE A 153 -11.58 15.98 -9.51
C PHE A 153 -12.71 15.27 -10.26
N LYS A 154 -12.36 14.71 -11.42
CA LYS A 154 -13.24 13.95 -12.32
C LYS A 154 -13.98 12.87 -11.52
N ASP A 155 -15.30 12.83 -11.69
CA ASP A 155 -16.18 11.84 -11.09
C ASP A 155 -15.57 10.43 -11.22
N PRO A 156 -15.44 9.63 -10.13
CA PRO A 156 -14.86 8.29 -10.19
C PRO A 156 -15.50 7.41 -11.27
N GLU A 157 -16.80 7.58 -11.56
CA GLU A 157 -17.46 6.86 -12.67
C GLU A 157 -16.93 7.24 -14.07
N LEU A 158 -16.40 8.46 -14.25
CA LEU A 158 -15.82 8.93 -15.51
C LEU A 158 -14.37 8.50 -15.72
N LEU A 159 -13.65 8.11 -14.66
CA LEU A 159 -12.32 7.50 -14.75
C LEU A 159 -12.40 6.05 -15.24
N PHE A 160 -13.43 5.32 -14.84
CA PHE A 160 -13.69 3.95 -15.32
C PHE A 160 -13.90 3.88 -16.84
N ASP A 161 -14.52 4.90 -17.45
CA ASP A 161 -14.76 4.90 -18.90
C ASP A 161 -13.54 5.33 -19.75
N GLU A 162 -12.61 6.11 -19.18
CA GLU A 162 -11.45 6.65 -19.90
C GLU A 162 -10.24 5.70 -19.91
N VAL A 163 -10.08 4.89 -18.86
CA VAL A 163 -8.97 3.92 -18.75
C VAL A 163 -9.26 2.62 -19.52
N VAL A 164 -10.52 2.35 -19.87
CA VAL A 164 -10.97 1.11 -20.51
C VAL A 164 -11.25 1.29 -22.02
N SER A 165 -10.83 2.41 -22.62
CA SER A 165 -10.78 2.64 -24.09
C SER A 165 -9.37 2.58 -24.64
#